data_AF-A0A9J6A8N2-F1
#
_entry.id   AF-A0A9J6A8N2-F1
#
_cell.length_a   1.000
_cell.length_b   1.000
_cell.length_c   1.000
_cell.angle_alpha   90.00
_cell.angle_beta   90.00
_cell.angle_gamma   90.00
#
_symmetry.space_group_name_H-M   'P 1'
#
loop_
_entity.id
_entity.type
_entity.pdbx_description
1 polymer ?
#
loop_
_entity_poly.entity_id
_entity_poly.type
_entity_poly.pdbx_seq_one_letter_code
_entity_poly.pdbx_strand_id
1 'polypeptide(L)' 'MGIEYFKQLVEEGGIYVDQLFFHDPDGFMVEICNCDKLPIIPLVGEMARSCSTHNLHTTSQMEYVPLNYIP' A
#
# COMPACT_ATOMS: atom_id res chain seq x y z
N MET A 1 -6.87 -2.80 -23.78
CA MET A 1 -6.50 -1.94 -22.63
C MET A 1 -6.38 -2.85 -21.42
N GLY A 2 -5.16 -3.13 -20.99
CA GLY A 2 -4.90 -3.91 -19.79
C GLY A 2 -4.10 -3.05 -18.83
N ILE A 3 -4.54 -2.98 -17.58
CA ILE A 3 -3.70 -2.47 -16.49
C ILE A 3 -2.81 -3.65 -16.10
N GLU A 4 -1.49 -3.47 -16.17
CA GLU A 4 -0.58 -4.46 -15.59
C GLU A 4 -0.74 -4.44 -14.08
N TYR A 5 -0.97 -5.61 -13.51
CA TYR A 5 -1.15 -5.78 -12.07
C TYR A 5 -0.35 -6.97 -11.59
N PHE A 6 0.08 -6.89 -10.34
CA PHE A 6 0.71 -7.97 -9.61
C PHE A 6 -0.23 -8.42 -8.48
N LYS A 7 -0.26 -9.73 -8.20
CA LYS A 7 -1.04 -10.30 -7.10
C LYS A 7 -0.15 -11.14 -6.21
N GLN A 8 -0.32 -11.00 -4.91
CA GLN A 8 0.44 -11.74 -3.92
C GLN A 8 -0.48 -12.19 -2.78
N LEU A 9 -0.23 -13.39 -2.27
CA LEU A 9 -0.76 -13.85 -1.00
C LEU A 9 0.30 -13.61 0.06
N VAL A 10 -0.06 -12.91 1.13
CA VAL A 10 0.84 -12.68 2.28
C VAL A 10 0.23 -13.27 3.54
N GLU A 11 1.12 -13.73 4.43
CA GLU A 11 0.77 -14.27 5.74
C GLU A 11 1.28 -13.34 6.84
N GLU A 12 0.39 -12.81 7.66
CA GLU A 12 0.72 -11.97 8.80
C GLU A 12 0.05 -12.51 10.06
N GLY A 13 0.84 -12.92 11.06
CA GLY A 13 0.29 -13.46 12.31
C GLY A 13 -0.58 -14.71 12.14
N GLY A 14 -0.32 -15.52 11.10
CA GLY A 14 -1.14 -16.68 10.74
C GLY A 14 -2.42 -16.35 9.97
N ILE A 15 -2.62 -15.08 9.57
CA ILE A 15 -3.74 -14.64 8.76
C ILE A 15 -3.27 -14.44 7.32
N TYR A 16 -4.01 -15.01 6.38
CA TYR A 16 -3.74 -14.88 4.95
C TYR A 16 -4.58 -13.77 4.32
N VAL A 17 -3.92 -12.84 3.65
CA VAL A 17 -4.54 -11.76 2.86
C VAL A 17 -3.97 -11.72 1.45
N ASP A 18 -4.85 -11.50 0.48
CA ASP A 18 -4.51 -11.24 -0.90
C ASP A 18 -4.27 -9.74 -1.07
N GLN A 19 -3.17 -9.41 -1.76
CA GLN A 19 -2.80 -8.06 -2.17
C GLN A 19 -2.76 -7.99 -3.69
N LEU A 20 -3.24 -6.88 -4.24
CA LEU A 20 -3.15 -6.54 -5.64
C LEU A 20 -2.46 -5.19 -5.78
N PHE A 21 -1.39 -5.16 -6.56
CA PHE A 21 -0.63 -3.94 -6.85
C PHE A 21 -0.79 -3.57 -8.31
N PHE A 22 -0.93 -2.28 -8.60
CA PHE A 22 -0.88 -1.75 -9.95
C PHE A 22 -0.40 -0.30 -9.93
N HIS A 23 0.01 0.22 -11.09
CA HIS A 23 0.27 1.64 -11.27
C HIS A 23 -0.96 2.33 -11.86
N ASP A 24 -1.34 3.48 -11.28
CA ASP A 24 -2.34 4.36 -11.89
C ASP A 24 -1.74 5.11 -13.11
N PRO A 25 -2.55 5.86 -13.88
CA PRO A 25 -2.06 6.59 -15.04
C PRO A 25 -1.00 7.67 -14.74
N ASP A 26 -0.91 8.14 -13.48
CA ASP A 26 0.06 9.12 -13.03
C ASP A 26 1.36 8.47 -12.52
N GLY A 27 1.40 7.13 -12.45
CA GLY A 27 2.56 6.34 -12.05
C GLY A 27 2.61 5.98 -10.56
N PHE A 28 1.60 6.36 -9.77
CA PHE A 28 1.55 6.01 -8.35
C PHE A 28 1.23 4.52 -8.18
N MET A 29 1.90 3.87 -7.24
CA MET A 29 1.61 2.49 -6.85
C MET A 29 0.36 2.47 -5.98
N VAL A 30 -0.64 1.70 -6.41
CA VAL A 30 -1.88 1.46 -5.69
C VAL A 30 -1.90 0.02 -5.21
N GLU A 31 -2.14 -0.17 -3.91
CA GLU A 31 -2.36 -1.47 -3.28
C GLU A 31 -3.85 -1.67 -2.94
N ILE A 32 -4.37 -2.86 -3.21
CA ILE A 32 -5.69 -3.32 -2.76
C ILE A 32 -5.52 -4.63 -1.98
N CYS A 33 -5.90 -4.64 -0.70
CA CYS A 33 -5.91 -5.84 0.14
C CYS A 33 -7.33 -6.31 0.48
N ASN A 34 -7.56 -7.62 0.65
CA ASN A 34 -8.77 -8.15 1.30
C ASN A 34 -8.58 -8.31 2.82
N CYS A 35 -8.53 -7.17 3.50
CA CYS A 35 -8.19 -7.09 4.92
C CYS A 35 -9.34 -7.50 5.90
N ASP A 36 -10.40 -8.16 5.42
CA ASP A 36 -11.59 -8.53 6.21
C ASP A 36 -11.31 -9.48 7.39
N LYS A 37 -10.19 -10.22 7.31
CA LYS A 37 -9.75 -11.17 8.32
C LYS A 37 -8.79 -10.56 9.34
N LEU A 38 -8.30 -9.35 9.10
CA LEU A 38 -7.38 -8.69 10.01
C LEU A 38 -8.13 -8.20 11.26
N PRO A 39 -7.53 -8.34 12.46
CA PRO A 39 -8.14 -7.84 13.68
C PRO A 39 -8.29 -6.31 13.60
N ILE A 40 -9.52 -5.82 13.80
CA ILE A 40 -9.74 -4.39 13.99
C ILE A 40 -9.24 -4.03 15.39
N ILE A 41 -8.02 -3.50 15.45
CA ILE A 41 -7.44 -2.97 16.68
C ILE A 41 -7.77 -1.47 16.71
N PRO A 42 -8.61 -1.00 17.65
CA PRO A 42 -8.85 0.42 17.80
C PRO A 42 -7.52 1.10 18.12
N LEU A 43 -7.18 2.14 17.35
CA LEU A 43 -6.06 3.03 17.68
C LEU A 43 -6.48 3.88 18.89
N VAL A 44 -6.44 3.31 20.09
CA VAL A 44 -6.79 4.02 21.31
C VAL A 44 -5.68 5.02 21.62
N GLY A 45 -6.03 6.31 21.62
CA GLY A 45 -5.18 7.39 22.17
C GLY A 45 -4.39 8.21 21.16
N GLU A 46 -4.36 7.85 19.88
CA GLU A 46 -3.83 8.71 18.82
C GLU A 46 -4.94 8.99 17.82
N MET A 47 -5.14 10.27 17.48
CA MET A 47 -5.97 10.65 16.34
C MET A 47 -5.50 9.81 15.16
N ALA A 48 -6.34 8.89 14.69
CA ALA A 48 -6.16 8.27 13.39
C ALA A 48 -5.94 9.43 12.43
N ARG A 49 -4.69 9.61 11.98
CA ARG A 49 -4.41 10.64 10.99
C ARG A 49 -5.18 10.16 9.77
N SER A 50 -6.30 10.82 9.49
CA SER A 50 -6.86 10.81 8.15
C SER A 50 -5.67 11.04 7.24
N CYS A 51 -5.43 10.13 6.31
CA CYS A 51 -4.44 10.38 5.28
C CYS A 51 -4.99 11.56 4.48
N SER A 52 -4.69 12.78 4.93
CA SER A 52 -4.91 13.97 4.13
C SER A 52 -3.96 13.83 2.97
N THR A 53 -4.48 14.00 1.76
CA THR A 53 -3.68 14.25 0.56
C THR A 53 -2.83 15.49 0.82
N HIS A 54 -1.69 15.29 1.46
CA HIS A 54 -0.66 16.30 1.54
C HIS A 54 -0.07 16.35 0.14
N ASN A 55 -0.27 17.46 -0.56
CA ASN A 55 0.66 17.86 -1.61
C ASN A 55 2.02 18.14 -0.93
N LEU A 56 2.73 17.08 -0.56
CA LEU A 56 4.09 17.14 -0.04
C LEU A 56 5.00 17.48 -1.22
N HIS A 57 5.17 18.77 -1.47
CA HIS A 57 6.35 19.22 -2.18
C HIS A 57 7.55 19.07 -1.23
N THR A 58 8.05 17.85 -1.09
CA THR A 58 9.30 17.56 -0.39
C THR A 58 10.38 17.33 -1.42
N THR A 59 11.21 18.35 -1.63
CA THR A 59 12.47 18.19 -2.34
C THR A 59 13.46 17.45 -1.45
N SER A 60 14.06 16.38 -1.99
CA SER A 60 15.12 15.50 -1.47
C SER A 60 14.67 14.48 -0.41
N GLN A 61 14.87 13.16 -0.56
CA GLN A 61 15.73 12.39 -1.46
C GLN A 61 14.91 11.30 -2.14
N MET A 62 15.08 11.15 -3.45
CA MET A 62 14.62 9.98 -4.19
C MET A 62 15.45 8.79 -3.70
N GLU A 63 14.98 8.09 -2.66
CA GLU A 63 15.50 6.77 -2.35
C GLU A 63 15.10 5.90 -3.53
N TYR A 64 16.08 5.59 -4.38
CA TYR A 64 15.90 4.75 -5.54
C TYR A 64 15.58 3.35 -5.02
N VAL A 65 14.31 3.07 -4.74
CA VAL A 65 13.85 1.71 -4.49
C VAL A 65 14.00 1.01 -5.83
N PRO A 66 14.94 0.05 -5.96
CA PRO A 66 15.12 -0.65 -7.22
C PRO A 66 13.77 -1.27 -7.60
N LEU A 67 13.41 -1.25 -8.89
CA LEU A 67 12.25 -1.99 -9.43
C LEU A 67 12.24 -3.48 -9.03
N ASN A 68 13.36 -3.98 -8.51
CA ASN A 68 13.58 -5.34 -8.02
C ASN A 68 13.16 -5.52 -6.55
N TYR A 69 12.71 -4.46 -5.88
CA TYR A 69 12.35 -4.44 -4.45
C TYR A 69 10.86 -4.16 -4.23
N ILE A 70 10.11 -3.94 -5.30
CA ILE A 70 8.65 -4.04 -5.32
C ILE A 70 8.37 -5.46 -5.84
N PRO A 71 7.71 -6.33 -5.06
CA PRO A 71 7.47 -7.72 -5.43
C PRO A 71 6.66 -7.86 -6.73
#